data_AF-A0A942DS48-F1
#
_entry.id   AF-A0A942DS48-F1
#
_cell.length_a   1.000
_cell.length_b   1.000
_cell.length_c   1.000
_cell.angle_alpha   90.00
_cell.angle_beta   90.00
_cell.angle_gamma   90.00
#
_symmetry.space_group_name_H-M   'P 1'
#
loop_
_entity.id
_entity.type
_entity.pdbx_description
1 polymer ?
#
loop_
_entity_poly.entity_id
_entity_poly.type
_entity_poly.pdbx_seq_one_letter_code
_entity_poly.pdbx_strand_id
1 'polypeptide(L)'
;MKKFLVLFTALLSCQTFAAVGWDHGNAGDSYAAEFIMTAKDLVVHLKTLPSTELKQVNLALLIGAIETTTVRSEDQVIYKDGREVEAVNDPDQQLIVVNRSIWRTRRADTETIHRYTFVLHEYLGIMRIDDEQYKVSGPIVALLDLKNYNPSQWWNPLNPVNYITMNLIYSSGSCKMDGLTFDLNKTEEVLMTETTGDCGDEYRKVVVAKSSLTAPPSSNARGTFHRFQIGVLDKDGKTIGNLTYEPEWGRCLGPQTGACTSSGKLLVGGVEFIFWLRP
;
A
#
# COMPACT_ATOMS: atom_id res chain seq x y z
N MET A 1 -29.41 -13.53 -65.39
CA MET A 1 -28.09 -13.34 -64.74
C MET A 1 -28.33 -12.83 -63.32
N LYS A 2 -28.24 -13.71 -62.31
CA LYS A 2 -28.45 -13.37 -60.89
C LYS A 2 -27.10 -13.01 -60.28
N LYS A 3 -26.94 -11.77 -59.81
CA LYS A 3 -25.74 -11.32 -59.09
C LYS A 3 -25.93 -11.59 -57.60
N PHE A 4 -25.12 -12.48 -57.04
CA PHE A 4 -25.03 -12.75 -55.60
C PHE A 4 -24.14 -11.66 -54.97
N LEU A 5 -24.72 -10.84 -54.11
CA LEU A 5 -24.00 -9.86 -53.29
C LEU A 5 -23.59 -10.58 -51.99
N VAL A 6 -22.31 -10.94 -51.87
CA VAL A 6 -21.73 -11.50 -50.65
C VAL A 6 -21.30 -10.32 -49.77
N LEU A 7 -22.06 -10.09 -48.70
CA LEU A 7 -21.75 -9.09 -47.68
C LEU A 7 -20.69 -9.68 -46.74
N PHE A 8 -19.46 -9.20 -46.85
CA PHE A 8 -18.32 -9.62 -46.02
C PHE A 8 -18.34 -8.81 -44.72
N THR A 9 -19.01 -9.34 -43.70
CA THR A 9 -19.06 -8.72 -42.37
C THR A 9 -17.72 -8.93 -41.67
N ALA A 10 -16.84 -7.94 -41.75
CA ALA A 10 -15.61 -7.89 -40.98
C ALA A 10 -15.96 -7.69 -39.49
N LEU A 11 -15.96 -8.80 -38.73
CA LEU A 11 -15.95 -8.79 -37.27
C LEU A 11 -14.66 -8.12 -36.82
N LEU A 12 -14.73 -6.81 -36.54
CA LEU A 12 -13.74 -6.12 -35.72
C LEU A 12 -13.79 -6.75 -34.31
N SER A 13 -12.93 -7.73 -34.08
CA SER A 13 -12.55 -8.16 -32.75
C SER A 13 -11.83 -7.00 -32.07
N CYS A 14 -12.60 -6.20 -31.33
CA CYS A 14 -12.08 -5.27 -30.35
C CYS A 14 -11.36 -6.10 -29.29
N GLN A 15 -10.06 -6.37 -29.49
CA GLN A 15 -9.22 -6.88 -28.43
C GLN A 15 -9.07 -5.76 -27.43
N THR A 16 -9.93 -5.78 -26.41
CA THR A 16 -9.71 -5.04 -25.19
C THR A 16 -8.39 -5.54 -24.63
N PHE A 17 -7.32 -4.78 -24.86
CA PHE A 17 -6.15 -4.85 -24.02
C PHE A 17 -6.63 -4.43 -22.63
N ALA A 18 -6.99 -5.42 -21.82
CA ALA A 18 -7.05 -5.22 -20.38
C ALA A 18 -5.66 -4.72 -20.02
N ALA A 19 -5.55 -3.44 -19.68
CA ALA A 19 -4.36 -2.91 -19.06
C ALA A 19 -4.20 -3.70 -17.77
N VAL A 20 -3.33 -4.71 -17.80
CA VAL A 20 -2.87 -5.45 -16.63
C VAL A 20 -1.92 -4.51 -15.89
N GLY A 21 -2.50 -3.45 -15.33
CA GLY A 21 -1.87 -2.51 -14.45
C GLY A 21 -2.62 -2.60 -13.14
N TRP A 22 -1.93 -3.01 -12.09
CA TRP A 22 -2.42 -3.11 -10.70
C TRP A 22 -3.39 -4.26 -10.33
N ASP A 23 -3.99 -5.00 -11.28
CA ASP A 23 -4.92 -6.12 -11.00
C ASP A 23 -4.25 -7.46 -10.57
N HIS A 24 -2.95 -7.48 -10.27
CA HIS A 24 -2.28 -8.66 -9.74
C HIS A 24 -2.54 -8.86 -8.23
N GLY A 25 -3.79 -9.12 -7.87
CA GLY A 25 -4.17 -10.22 -6.96
C GLY A 25 -3.69 -10.22 -5.50
N ASN A 26 -3.16 -9.13 -4.95
CA ASN A 26 -2.76 -9.07 -3.53
C ASN A 26 -3.74 -8.32 -2.62
N ALA A 27 -4.94 -8.01 -3.13
CA ALA A 27 -6.05 -7.46 -2.34
C ALA A 27 -6.41 -8.43 -1.20
N GLY A 28 -5.78 -8.25 -0.04
CA GLY A 28 -5.97 -9.08 1.16
C GLY A 28 -4.69 -9.74 1.71
N ASP A 29 -3.61 -9.82 0.93
CA ASP A 29 -2.32 -10.35 1.38
C ASP A 29 -1.40 -9.24 1.88
N SER A 30 -1.51 -8.95 3.18
CA SER A 30 -0.72 -7.92 3.85
C SER A 30 0.78 -8.21 3.89
N TYR A 31 1.19 -9.47 3.81
CA TYR A 31 2.58 -9.87 3.87
C TYR A 31 3.27 -9.62 2.52
N ALA A 32 2.61 -10.02 1.42
CA ALA A 32 3.09 -9.72 0.08
C ALA A 32 3.17 -8.20 -0.16
N ALA A 33 2.16 -7.45 0.29
CA ALA A 33 2.17 -6.00 0.21
C ALA A 33 3.36 -5.38 0.98
N GLU A 34 3.59 -5.80 2.23
CA GLU A 34 4.73 -5.31 3.03
C GLU A 34 6.08 -5.64 2.40
N PHE A 35 6.22 -6.83 1.82
CA PHE A 35 7.43 -7.24 1.10
C PHE A 35 7.73 -6.32 -0.09
N ILE A 36 6.72 -6.07 -0.94
CA ILE A 36 6.83 -5.14 -2.09
C ILE A 36 7.17 -3.73 -1.62
N MET A 37 6.51 -3.26 -0.56
CA MET A 37 6.77 -1.93 0.01
C MET A 37 8.20 -1.78 0.52
N THR A 38 8.72 -2.81 1.19
CA THR A 38 10.11 -2.85 1.65
C THR A 38 11.08 -2.75 0.46
N ALA A 39 10.77 -3.39 -0.67
CA ALA A 39 11.60 -3.32 -1.88
C ALA A 39 11.61 -1.92 -2.50
N LYS A 40 10.46 -1.25 -2.55
CA LYS A 40 10.35 0.12 -3.05
C LYS A 40 11.11 1.10 -2.16
N ASP A 41 11.00 0.96 -0.85
CA ASP A 41 11.75 1.78 0.11
C ASP A 41 13.27 1.55 -0.02
N LEU A 42 13.69 0.28 -0.12
CA LEU A 42 15.06 -0.09 -0.42
C LEU A 42 15.57 0.63 -1.68
N VAL A 43 14.81 0.68 -2.78
CA VAL A 43 15.22 1.42 -3.98
C VAL A 43 15.46 2.90 -3.70
N VAL A 44 14.63 3.55 -2.88
CA VAL A 44 14.84 4.95 -2.48
C VAL A 44 16.18 5.12 -1.77
N HIS A 45 16.55 4.17 -0.91
CA HIS A 45 17.85 4.14 -0.25
C HIS A 45 19.01 3.88 -1.22
N LEU A 46 18.86 2.94 -2.14
CA LEU A 46 19.89 2.64 -3.13
C LEU A 46 20.18 3.84 -4.05
N LYS A 47 19.18 4.69 -4.33
CA LYS A 47 19.37 5.94 -5.09
C LYS A 47 20.31 6.94 -4.41
N THR A 48 20.53 6.84 -3.10
CA THR A 48 21.45 7.74 -2.39
C THR A 48 22.90 7.28 -2.44
N LEU A 49 23.15 6.03 -2.83
CA LEU A 49 24.50 5.50 -2.98
C LEU A 49 25.12 5.89 -4.34
N PRO A 50 26.44 6.09 -4.42
CA PRO A 50 27.14 6.18 -5.70
C PRO A 50 26.91 4.91 -6.52
N SER A 51 26.73 5.05 -7.84
CA SER A 51 26.52 3.91 -8.75
C SER A 51 27.69 2.91 -8.74
N THR A 52 28.90 3.37 -8.41
CA THR A 52 30.08 2.51 -8.24
C THR A 52 29.96 1.53 -7.07
N GLU A 53 29.17 1.86 -6.04
CA GLU A 53 28.95 1.00 -4.86
C GLU A 53 27.91 -0.09 -5.11
N LEU A 54 27.02 0.11 -6.09
CA LEU A 54 25.97 -0.85 -6.44
C LEU A 54 26.50 -2.05 -7.24
N LYS A 55 27.78 -2.04 -7.63
CA LYS A 55 28.48 -3.13 -8.32
C LYS A 55 27.68 -3.63 -9.54
N GLN A 56 27.16 -4.86 -9.46
CA GLN A 56 26.42 -5.54 -10.52
C GLN A 56 24.92 -5.23 -10.53
N VAL A 57 24.43 -4.45 -9.56
CA VAL A 57 23.02 -4.10 -9.45
C VAL A 57 22.73 -2.86 -10.29
N ASN A 58 22.14 -3.06 -11.47
CA ASN A 58 21.58 -1.97 -12.24
C ASN A 58 20.23 -1.55 -11.63
N LEU A 59 20.19 -0.34 -11.07
CA LEU A 59 19.02 0.15 -10.35
C LEU A 59 17.76 0.28 -11.22
N ALA A 60 17.90 0.59 -12.51
CA ALA A 60 16.76 0.65 -13.42
C ALA A 60 16.15 -0.74 -13.67
N LEU A 61 17.01 -1.77 -13.79
CA LEU A 61 16.55 -3.15 -13.92
C LEU A 61 15.91 -3.67 -12.62
N LEU A 62 16.45 -3.28 -11.46
CA LEU A 62 15.86 -3.63 -10.16
C LEU A 62 14.46 -3.01 -10.01
N ILE A 63 14.29 -1.74 -10.38
CA ILE A 63 12.96 -1.09 -10.39
C ILE A 63 12.00 -1.85 -11.29
N GLY A 64 12.43 -2.19 -12.51
CA GLY A 64 11.62 -2.98 -13.44
C GLY A 64 11.21 -4.33 -12.84
N ALA A 65 12.15 -5.06 -12.24
CA ALA A 65 11.88 -6.33 -11.57
C ALA A 65 10.85 -6.17 -10.44
N ILE A 66 10.95 -5.12 -9.61
CA ILE A 66 9.98 -4.84 -8.54
C ILE A 66 8.57 -4.57 -9.09
N GLU A 67 8.47 -3.87 -10.21
CA GLU A 67 7.18 -3.51 -10.81
C GLU A 67 6.50 -4.67 -11.54
N THR A 68 7.28 -5.60 -12.10
CA THR A 68 6.74 -6.71 -12.91
C THR A 68 6.60 -8.02 -12.14
N THR A 69 7.25 -8.17 -10.99
CA THR A 69 7.20 -9.41 -10.21
C THR A 69 5.88 -9.54 -9.46
N THR A 70 5.21 -10.66 -9.64
CA THR A 70 4.11 -11.07 -8.77
C THR A 70 4.70 -11.57 -7.45
N VAL A 71 4.30 -10.96 -6.34
CA VAL A 71 4.64 -11.47 -5.00
C VAL A 71 3.40 -12.09 -4.38
N ARG A 72 3.53 -13.29 -3.83
CA ARG A 72 2.49 -13.97 -3.04
C ARG A 72 3.07 -14.33 -1.68
N SER A 73 2.23 -14.72 -0.73
CA SER A 73 2.73 -15.31 0.50
C SER A 73 1.91 -16.50 0.95
N GLU A 74 2.61 -17.44 1.58
CA GLU A 74 2.07 -18.69 2.12
C GLU A 74 2.48 -18.82 3.59
N ASP A 75 1.71 -19.57 4.37
CA ASP A 75 1.99 -19.70 5.81
C ASP A 75 3.37 -20.33 6.06
N GLN A 76 3.76 -21.28 5.20
CA GLN A 76 5.10 -21.87 5.15
C GLN A 76 5.51 -22.06 3.69
N VAL A 77 6.79 -21.88 3.39
CA VAL A 77 7.36 -22.13 2.07
C VAL A 77 8.49 -23.15 2.21
N ILE A 78 8.38 -24.25 1.46
CA ILE A 78 9.32 -25.37 1.50
C ILE A 78 10.09 -25.43 0.17
N TYR A 79 11.42 -25.49 0.25
CA TYR A 79 12.27 -25.64 -0.92
C TYR A 79 12.27 -27.08 -1.46
N LYS A 80 12.86 -27.28 -2.66
CA LYS A 80 12.87 -28.60 -3.34
C LYS A 80 13.55 -29.72 -2.54
N ASP A 81 14.42 -29.37 -1.61
CA ASP A 81 15.13 -30.30 -0.71
C ASP A 81 14.37 -30.60 0.60
N GLY A 82 13.16 -30.05 0.76
CA GLY A 82 12.30 -30.27 1.92
C GLY A 82 12.55 -29.33 3.10
N ARG A 83 13.50 -28.38 3.00
CA ARG A 83 13.73 -27.39 4.07
C ARG A 83 12.77 -26.21 3.96
N GLU A 84 12.36 -25.67 5.10
CA GLU A 84 11.62 -24.39 5.14
C GLU A 84 12.57 -23.22 4.81
N VAL A 85 12.10 -22.29 3.98
CA VAL A 85 12.88 -21.14 3.50
C VAL A 85 12.13 -19.83 3.68
N GLU A 86 12.87 -18.71 3.68
CA GLU A 86 12.30 -17.36 3.85
C GLU A 86 11.41 -16.96 2.66
N ALA A 87 11.83 -17.32 1.44
CA ALA A 87 11.01 -17.25 0.24
C ALA A 87 11.55 -18.20 -0.84
N VAL A 88 10.78 -18.36 -1.91
CA VAL A 88 11.20 -18.96 -3.18
C VAL A 88 10.90 -17.98 -4.30
N ASN A 89 11.89 -17.74 -5.15
CA ASN A 89 11.70 -17.01 -6.41
C ASN A 89 11.69 -17.97 -7.62
N ASP A 90 10.89 -17.61 -8.62
CA ASP A 90 10.85 -18.20 -9.96
C ASP A 90 11.07 -17.07 -10.98
N PRO A 91 12.31 -16.88 -11.46
CA PRO A 91 12.64 -15.82 -12.41
C PRO A 91 11.96 -15.96 -13.77
N ASP A 92 11.61 -17.19 -14.18
CA ASP A 92 10.93 -17.44 -15.45
C ASP A 92 9.48 -16.95 -15.39
N GLN A 93 8.84 -17.08 -14.23
CA GLN A 93 7.47 -16.62 -13.99
C GLN A 93 7.38 -15.21 -13.41
N GLN A 94 8.51 -14.57 -13.09
CA GLN A 94 8.54 -13.30 -12.33
C GLN A 94 7.71 -13.43 -11.04
N LEU A 95 7.96 -14.49 -10.27
CA LEU A 95 7.17 -14.82 -9.07
C LEU A 95 8.08 -14.92 -7.85
N ILE A 96 7.65 -14.33 -6.73
CA ILE A 96 8.22 -14.56 -5.39
C ILE A 96 7.12 -15.07 -4.47
N VAL A 97 7.36 -16.18 -3.77
CA VAL A 97 6.48 -16.72 -2.74
C VAL A 97 7.14 -16.57 -1.38
N VAL A 98 6.59 -15.70 -0.54
CA VAL A 98 7.14 -15.32 0.78
C VAL A 98 6.56 -16.22 1.88
N ASN A 99 7.42 -16.68 2.80
CA ASN A 99 7.00 -17.40 3.99
C ASN A 99 6.49 -16.44 5.07
N ARG A 100 5.19 -16.46 5.37
CA ARG A 100 4.57 -15.58 6.37
C ARG A 100 5.07 -15.82 7.79
N SER A 101 5.31 -17.09 8.14
CA SER A 101 5.78 -17.47 9.48
C SER A 101 7.14 -16.83 9.76
N ILE A 102 8.08 -16.97 8.82
CA ILE A 102 9.41 -16.37 8.95
C ILE A 102 9.35 -14.85 8.78
N TRP A 103 8.59 -14.32 7.82
CA TRP A 103 8.47 -12.86 7.65
C TRP A 103 7.99 -12.15 8.91
N ARG A 104 7.08 -12.77 9.67
CA ARG A 104 6.59 -12.22 10.94
C ARG A 104 7.72 -12.03 11.97
N THR A 105 8.70 -12.92 12.02
CA THR A 105 9.85 -12.76 12.93
C THR A 105 10.78 -11.65 12.45
N ARG A 106 10.88 -11.43 11.14
CA ARG A 106 11.64 -10.34 10.52
C ARG A 106 11.02 -8.95 10.66
N ARG A 107 9.82 -8.85 11.25
CA ARG A 107 9.20 -7.56 11.61
C ARG A 107 9.73 -6.97 12.91
N ALA A 108 10.53 -7.73 13.67
CA ALA A 108 11.15 -7.20 14.88
C ALA A 108 12.00 -5.95 14.55
N ASP A 109 12.02 -5.01 15.49
CA ASP A 109 12.80 -3.78 15.41
C ASP A 109 14.28 -4.03 15.10
N THR A 110 14.82 -5.10 15.68
CA THR A 110 16.22 -5.52 15.51
C THR A 110 16.57 -6.14 14.15
N GLU A 111 15.57 -6.40 13.29
CA GLU A 111 15.74 -7.21 12.07
C GLU A 111 15.74 -6.37 10.77
N THR A 112 15.84 -5.04 10.87
CA THR A 112 15.70 -4.16 9.70
C THR A 112 16.74 -4.44 8.62
N ILE A 113 18.01 -4.58 9.00
CA ILE A 113 19.10 -4.91 8.06
C ILE A 113 18.83 -6.26 7.39
N HIS A 114 18.43 -7.28 8.17
CA HIS A 114 18.13 -8.61 7.63
C HIS A 114 16.96 -8.55 6.65
N ARG A 115 15.90 -7.82 6.99
CA ARG A 115 14.71 -7.66 6.14
C ARG A 115 15.05 -7.02 4.80
N TYR A 116 15.86 -5.95 4.78
CA TYR A 116 16.28 -5.30 3.53
C TYR A 116 17.20 -6.21 2.71
N THR A 117 18.11 -6.91 3.38
CA THR A 117 19.02 -7.88 2.75
C THR A 117 18.23 -8.99 2.06
N PHE A 118 17.30 -9.59 2.79
CA PHE A 118 16.41 -10.64 2.29
C PHE A 118 15.53 -10.15 1.13
N VAL A 119 14.91 -8.98 1.24
CA VAL A 119 14.10 -8.43 0.13
C VAL A 119 14.95 -8.18 -1.11
N LEU A 120 16.13 -7.59 -0.96
CA LEU A 120 17.04 -7.38 -2.07
C LEU A 120 17.44 -8.71 -2.72
N HIS A 121 17.78 -9.71 -1.90
CA HIS A 121 18.16 -11.04 -2.35
C HIS A 121 17.14 -11.67 -3.29
N GLU A 122 15.86 -11.66 -2.92
CA GLU A 122 14.82 -12.26 -3.75
C GLU A 122 14.67 -11.55 -5.11
N TYR A 123 14.72 -10.22 -5.14
CA TYR A 123 14.67 -9.48 -6.41
C TYR A 123 15.94 -9.63 -7.25
N LEU A 124 17.11 -9.79 -6.63
CA LEU A 124 18.32 -10.18 -7.35
C LEU A 124 18.16 -11.56 -8.00
N GLY A 125 17.51 -12.51 -7.31
CA GLY A 125 17.12 -13.81 -7.87
C GLY A 125 16.25 -13.67 -9.13
N ILE A 126 15.22 -12.81 -9.08
CA ILE A 126 14.38 -12.49 -10.26
C ILE A 126 15.21 -11.92 -11.42
N MET A 127 16.21 -11.10 -11.12
CA MET A 127 17.15 -10.54 -12.11
C MET A 127 18.21 -11.56 -12.57
N ARG A 128 18.16 -12.81 -12.10
CA ARG A 128 19.16 -13.87 -12.33
C ARG A 128 20.56 -13.50 -11.87
N ILE A 129 20.65 -12.67 -10.84
CA ILE A 129 21.90 -12.36 -10.16
C ILE A 129 22.07 -13.39 -9.05
N ASP A 130 23.15 -14.16 -9.11
CA ASP A 130 23.50 -15.09 -8.05
C ASP A 130 23.90 -14.32 -6.78
N ASP A 131 23.06 -14.47 -5.76
CA ASP A 131 23.23 -13.90 -4.44
C ASP A 131 23.19 -14.98 -3.35
N GLU A 132 23.72 -16.17 -3.65
CA GLU A 132 23.88 -17.25 -2.67
C GLU A 132 24.51 -16.73 -1.37
N GLN A 133 23.83 -16.98 -0.25
CA GLN A 133 24.27 -16.55 1.09
C GLN A 133 24.47 -15.03 1.22
N TYR A 134 23.69 -14.23 0.50
CA TYR A 134 23.68 -12.76 0.62
C TYR A 134 25.01 -12.07 0.25
N LYS A 135 25.82 -12.70 -0.63
CA LYS A 135 27.14 -12.18 -1.05
C LYS A 135 27.08 -10.81 -1.75
N VAL A 136 25.96 -10.49 -2.38
CA VAL A 136 25.69 -9.27 -3.15
C VAL A 136 24.82 -8.32 -2.33
N SER A 137 23.67 -8.79 -1.86
CA SER A 137 22.71 -7.96 -1.14
C SER A 137 23.25 -7.45 0.20
N GLY A 138 23.92 -8.31 0.97
CA GLY A 138 24.43 -7.99 2.31
C GLY A 138 25.38 -6.79 2.31
N PRO A 139 26.46 -6.78 1.51
CA PRO A 139 27.36 -5.64 1.44
C PRO A 139 26.67 -4.35 0.98
N ILE A 140 25.74 -4.43 0.03
CA ILE A 140 25.01 -3.25 -0.47
C ILE A 140 24.14 -2.65 0.65
N VAL A 141 23.39 -3.49 1.36
CA VAL A 141 22.51 -3.04 2.46
C VAL A 141 23.34 -2.50 3.63
N ALA A 142 24.52 -3.06 3.90
CA ALA A 142 25.42 -2.55 4.93
C ALA A 142 25.90 -1.11 4.66
N LEU A 143 26.01 -0.70 3.39
CA LEU A 143 26.40 0.67 3.01
C LEU A 143 25.31 1.72 3.28
N LEU A 144 24.06 1.28 3.48
CA LEU A 144 22.93 2.18 3.68
C LEU A 144 22.87 2.77 5.11
N ASP A 145 23.74 2.32 6.02
CA ASP A 145 23.76 2.69 7.45
C ASP A 145 22.34 2.68 8.06
N LEU A 146 21.59 1.62 7.75
CA LEU A 146 20.22 1.47 8.22
C LEU A 146 20.24 1.25 9.73
N LYS A 147 19.59 2.15 10.45
CA LYS A 147 19.31 1.94 11.88
C LYS A 147 18.16 0.95 12.01
N ASN A 148 18.26 0.10 13.04
CA ASN A 148 17.15 -0.77 13.42
C ASN A 148 15.89 0.06 13.64
N TYR A 149 14.78 -0.44 13.10
CA TYR A 149 13.48 0.17 13.16
C TYR A 149 13.11 0.45 14.61
N ASN A 150 12.93 1.70 15.00
CA ASN A 150 12.32 2.00 16.29
C ASN A 150 10.82 2.21 16.05
N PRO A 151 9.92 1.34 16.57
CA PRO A 151 8.48 1.48 16.39
C PRO A 151 7.91 2.80 16.93
N SER A 152 8.71 3.51 17.74
CA SER A 152 8.37 4.77 18.40
C SER A 152 8.91 6.00 17.67
N GLN A 153 9.90 5.84 16.76
CA GLN A 153 10.56 6.96 16.06
C GLN A 153 10.42 6.88 14.54
N TRP A 154 10.25 5.67 14.01
CA TRP A 154 9.95 5.48 12.60
C TRP A 154 8.52 5.01 12.42
N TRP A 155 7.79 5.86 11.73
CA TRP A 155 6.41 5.64 11.35
C TRP A 155 6.41 5.15 9.90
N ASN A 156 5.71 4.05 9.60
CA ASN A 156 5.53 3.56 8.24
C ASN A 156 4.15 4.00 7.72
N PRO A 157 4.08 5.00 6.83
CA PRO A 157 2.87 5.29 6.10
C PRO A 157 3.02 4.94 4.62
N LEU A 158 3.42 3.72 4.32
CA LEU A 158 3.28 3.21 2.96
C LEU A 158 1.87 2.64 2.70
N ASN A 159 0.99 2.68 3.70
CA ASN A 159 -0.45 2.52 3.52
C ASN A 159 -1.15 3.89 3.57
N PRO A 160 -1.08 4.68 2.48
CA PRO A 160 -1.79 5.94 2.43
C PRO A 160 -3.30 5.68 2.57
N VAL A 161 -3.99 6.45 3.39
CA VAL A 161 -5.45 6.35 3.41
C VAL A 161 -5.97 6.80 2.07
N ASN A 162 -6.54 5.86 1.31
CA ASN A 162 -7.30 6.15 0.10
C ASN A 162 -8.79 5.98 0.30
N TYR A 163 -9.26 5.58 1.49
CA TYR A 163 -10.69 5.45 1.72
C TYR A 163 -11.09 5.74 3.17
N ILE A 164 -12.20 6.44 3.33
CA ILE A 164 -12.83 6.70 4.63
C ILE A 164 -14.25 6.13 4.60
N THR A 165 -14.53 5.13 5.44
CA THR A 165 -15.91 4.71 5.73
C THR A 165 -16.52 5.72 6.69
N MET A 166 -17.76 6.09 6.45
CA MET A 166 -18.55 6.90 7.35
C MET A 166 -19.86 6.22 7.69
N ASN A 167 -20.21 6.18 8.97
CA ASN A 167 -21.50 5.66 9.44
C ASN A 167 -22.19 6.73 10.28
N LEU A 168 -23.50 6.90 10.12
CA LEU A 168 -24.27 7.73 11.06
C LEU A 168 -24.38 6.99 12.40
N ILE A 169 -24.10 7.67 13.50
CA ILE A 169 -24.26 7.08 14.84
C ILE A 169 -25.74 6.76 15.11
N TYR A 170 -26.63 7.60 14.58
CA TYR A 170 -28.07 7.43 14.60
C TYR A 170 -28.58 7.55 13.16
N SER A 171 -29.25 6.50 12.68
CA SER A 171 -29.90 6.48 11.36
C SER A 171 -31.36 6.09 11.52
N SER A 172 -32.25 7.04 11.30
CA SER A 172 -33.69 6.85 11.21
C SER A 172 -34.06 6.55 9.75
N GLY A 173 -34.95 5.56 9.59
CA GLY A 173 -35.52 5.22 8.29
C GLY A 173 -34.49 4.85 7.22
N SER A 174 -34.44 5.66 6.16
CA SER A 174 -33.65 5.40 4.95
C SER A 174 -32.36 6.21 4.85
N CYS A 175 -32.01 6.96 5.91
CA CYS A 175 -30.87 7.86 5.90
C CYS A 175 -29.53 7.10 5.82
N LYS A 176 -28.72 7.40 4.80
CA LYS A 176 -27.44 6.74 4.53
C LYS A 176 -26.34 7.76 4.25
N MET A 177 -25.10 7.38 4.52
CA MET A 177 -23.91 8.16 4.18
C MET A 177 -22.90 7.29 3.44
N ASP A 178 -22.43 7.77 2.30
CA ASP A 178 -21.40 7.10 1.51
C ASP A 178 -20.00 7.46 2.01
N GLY A 179 -19.05 6.54 1.83
CA GLY A 179 -17.64 6.80 2.12
C GLY A 179 -16.97 7.70 1.08
N LEU A 180 -15.72 8.08 1.35
CA LEU A 180 -14.91 8.90 0.45
C LEU A 180 -13.68 8.13 0.00
N THR A 181 -13.39 8.19 -1.32
CA THR A 181 -12.18 7.60 -1.91
C THR A 181 -11.23 8.72 -2.33
N PHE A 182 -9.98 8.66 -1.88
CA PHE A 182 -8.95 9.65 -2.18
C PHE A 182 -7.97 9.12 -3.21
N ASP A 183 -7.48 10.01 -4.06
CA ASP A 183 -6.41 9.70 -5.01
C ASP A 183 -5.07 9.68 -4.27
N LEU A 184 -4.35 8.57 -4.39
CA LEU A 184 -3.04 8.40 -3.77
C LEU A 184 -1.96 9.28 -4.39
N ASN A 185 -2.13 9.70 -5.63
CA ASN A 185 -1.19 10.54 -6.35
C ASN A 185 -1.36 12.04 -6.04
N LYS A 186 -2.50 12.43 -5.44
CA LYS A 186 -2.74 13.82 -5.04
C LYS A 186 -2.20 14.09 -3.65
N THR A 187 -1.30 15.06 -3.56
CA THR A 187 -0.80 15.56 -2.28
C THR A 187 -1.91 16.25 -1.50
N GLU A 188 -2.75 17.04 -2.16
CA GLU A 188 -3.88 17.74 -1.56
C GLU A 188 -5.18 17.39 -2.28
N GLU A 189 -6.24 17.13 -1.53
CA GLU A 189 -7.56 16.81 -2.08
C GLU A 189 -8.66 17.19 -1.08
N VAL A 190 -9.72 17.85 -1.56
CA VAL A 190 -10.90 18.15 -0.75
C VAL A 190 -12.09 17.44 -1.35
N LEU A 191 -12.70 16.54 -0.57
CA LEU A 191 -13.88 15.79 -0.95
C LEU A 191 -15.04 16.15 -0.03
N MET A 192 -16.26 16.02 -0.55
CA MET A 192 -17.47 16.21 0.24
C MET A 192 -18.48 15.12 -0.09
N THR A 193 -19.26 14.74 0.92
CA THR A 193 -20.40 13.85 0.80
C THR A 193 -21.50 14.34 1.73
N GLU A 194 -22.75 13.95 1.46
CA GLU A 194 -23.88 14.27 2.31
C GLU A 194 -24.81 13.07 2.43
N THR A 195 -25.61 13.07 3.48
CA THR A 195 -26.57 12.00 3.71
C THR A 195 -27.62 11.96 2.60
N THR A 196 -28.00 10.76 2.18
CA THR A 196 -29.06 10.52 1.20
C THR A 196 -30.27 9.85 1.85
N GLY A 197 -31.47 10.10 1.32
CA GLY A 197 -32.74 9.59 1.86
C GLY A 197 -33.49 10.62 2.71
N ASP A 198 -34.51 10.15 3.44
CA ASP A 198 -35.27 10.99 4.38
C ASP A 198 -34.57 10.97 5.75
N CYS A 199 -33.81 12.04 6.02
CA CYS A 199 -32.93 12.13 7.19
C CYS A 199 -33.43 13.10 8.27
N GLY A 200 -34.39 13.98 7.96
CA GLY A 200 -34.84 15.02 8.90
C GLY A 200 -33.68 15.78 9.57
N ASP A 201 -33.61 15.71 10.90
CA ASP A 201 -32.57 16.36 11.72
C ASP A 201 -31.24 15.59 11.78
N GLU A 202 -31.21 14.37 11.24
CA GLU A 202 -30.01 13.54 11.10
C GLU A 202 -29.24 13.83 9.81
N TYR A 203 -29.71 14.79 9.00
CA TYR A 203 -28.96 15.22 7.81
C TYR A 203 -27.54 15.64 8.19
N ARG A 204 -26.55 15.09 7.50
CA ARG A 204 -25.14 15.46 7.67
C ARG A 204 -24.52 15.75 6.33
N LYS A 205 -23.77 16.85 6.25
CA LYS A 205 -22.81 17.10 5.17
C LYS A 205 -21.41 17.01 5.75
N VAL A 206 -20.56 16.21 5.13
CA VAL A 206 -19.18 16.00 5.56
C VAL A 206 -18.24 16.55 4.49
N VAL A 207 -17.29 17.37 4.93
CA VAL A 207 -16.20 17.88 4.10
C VAL A 207 -14.89 17.35 4.67
N VAL A 208 -14.08 16.71 3.85
CA VAL A 208 -12.77 16.18 4.25
C VAL A 208 -11.69 16.75 3.34
N ALA A 209 -10.78 17.52 3.91
CA ALA A 209 -9.56 17.97 3.25
C ALA A 209 -8.39 17.07 3.67
N LYS A 210 -7.80 16.38 2.70
CA LYS A 210 -6.56 15.61 2.80
C LYS A 210 -5.39 16.50 2.38
N SER A 211 -4.33 16.49 3.17
CA SER A 211 -3.01 16.95 2.73
C SER A 211 -1.97 15.87 3.02
N SER A 212 -0.95 15.81 2.17
CA SER A 212 0.09 14.79 2.22
C SER A 212 1.45 15.48 2.29
N LEU A 213 2.20 15.23 3.35
CA LEU A 213 3.54 15.77 3.55
C LEU A 213 4.54 14.63 3.47
N THR A 214 5.52 14.69 2.57
CA THR A 214 6.66 13.78 2.64
C THR A 214 7.67 14.31 3.65
N ALA A 215 8.05 13.49 4.63
CA ALA A 215 9.06 13.85 5.61
C ALA A 215 10.35 14.31 4.89
N PRO A 216 10.91 15.47 5.22
CA PRO A 216 12.20 15.85 4.66
C PRO A 216 13.28 14.87 5.15
N PRO A 217 14.31 14.56 4.35
CA PRO A 217 15.35 13.59 4.72
C PRO A 217 16.05 13.85 6.07
N SER A 218 15.99 15.09 6.56
CA SER A 218 16.60 15.56 7.80
C SER A 218 15.77 15.31 9.07
N SER A 219 14.48 14.94 8.99
CA SER A 219 13.60 14.93 10.16
C SER A 219 13.71 13.67 11.05
N ASN A 220 14.61 12.74 10.74
CA ASN A 220 14.68 11.38 11.31
C ASN A 220 13.40 10.54 11.16
N ALA A 221 12.27 11.15 10.76
CA ALA A 221 11.07 10.49 10.29
C ALA A 221 11.16 10.33 8.76
N ARG A 222 10.69 9.20 8.21
CA ARG A 222 10.61 8.97 6.77
C ARG A 222 9.20 8.50 6.41
N GLY A 223 8.72 8.85 5.22
CA GLY A 223 7.39 8.49 4.72
C GLY A 223 6.50 9.67 4.33
N THR A 224 5.30 9.38 3.83
CA THR A 224 4.25 10.36 3.51
C THR A 224 3.22 10.44 4.63
N PHE A 225 3.14 11.58 5.31
CA PHE A 225 2.11 11.88 6.30
C PHE A 225 0.84 12.32 5.61
N HIS A 226 -0.28 11.66 5.91
CA HIS A 226 -1.58 12.21 5.58
C HIS A 226 -2.17 12.93 6.79
N ARG A 227 -2.65 14.14 6.54
CA ARG A 227 -3.43 14.91 7.49
C ARG A 227 -4.83 15.11 6.91
N PHE A 228 -5.84 14.84 7.73
CA PHE A 228 -7.23 14.98 7.38
C PHE A 228 -7.86 16.07 8.24
N GLN A 229 -8.46 17.07 7.61
CA GLN A 229 -9.31 18.06 8.26
C GLN A 229 -10.75 17.74 7.90
N ILE A 230 -11.54 17.39 8.91
CA ILE A 230 -12.93 16.95 8.77
C ILE A 230 -13.83 18.02 9.35
N GLY A 231 -14.82 18.45 8.57
CA GLY A 231 -15.93 19.28 9.01
C GLY A 231 -17.26 18.56 8.78
N VAL A 232 -18.10 18.53 9.81
CA VAL A 232 -19.46 17.99 9.74
C VAL A 232 -20.46 19.13 9.94
N LEU A 233 -21.35 19.30 8.98
CA LEU A 233 -22.36 20.35 8.95
C LEU A 233 -23.76 19.72 9.02
N ASP A 234 -24.69 20.44 9.64
CA ASP A 234 -26.12 20.11 9.61
C ASP A 234 -26.82 20.64 8.34
N LYS A 235 -28.14 20.49 8.28
CA LYS A 235 -28.99 20.91 7.14
C LYS A 235 -28.97 22.41 6.89
N ASP A 236 -28.70 23.20 7.93
CA ASP A 236 -28.65 24.66 7.87
C ASP A 236 -27.23 25.15 7.53
N GLY A 237 -26.29 24.24 7.28
CA GLY A 237 -24.89 24.54 6.98
C GLY A 237 -24.10 24.98 8.22
N LYS A 238 -24.62 24.75 9.44
CA LYS A 238 -23.89 25.03 10.68
C LYS A 238 -22.94 23.88 10.97
N THR A 239 -21.69 24.20 11.31
CA THR A 239 -20.71 23.20 11.74
C THR A 239 -21.11 22.65 13.11
N ILE A 240 -21.33 21.34 13.18
CA ILE A 240 -21.68 20.59 14.38
C ILE A 240 -20.56 19.66 14.85
N GLY A 241 -19.48 19.57 14.08
CA GLY A 241 -18.26 18.89 14.49
C GLY A 241 -17.09 19.23 13.58
N ASN A 242 -15.89 19.28 14.15
CA ASN A 242 -14.65 19.41 13.41
C ASN A 242 -13.57 18.52 14.04
N LEU A 243 -12.65 18.04 13.21
CA LEU A 243 -11.52 17.23 13.65
C LEU A 243 -10.34 17.43 12.71
N THR A 244 -9.14 17.58 13.27
CA THR A 244 -7.90 17.34 12.53
C THR A 244 -7.36 15.98 12.97
N TYR A 245 -7.04 15.12 12.01
CA TYR A 245 -6.58 13.79 12.27
C TYR A 245 -5.37 13.43 11.41
N GLU A 246 -4.33 12.90 12.05
CA GLU A 246 -3.11 12.39 11.43
C GLU A 246 -3.00 10.92 11.87
N PRO A 247 -3.45 9.96 11.06
CA PRO A 247 -3.48 8.57 11.50
C PRO A 247 -2.08 8.04 11.77
N GLU A 248 -1.82 7.48 12.95
CA GLU A 248 -0.52 6.87 13.29
C GLU A 248 -0.45 5.37 12.90
N TRP A 249 -0.37 5.06 11.59
CA TRP A 249 -0.26 3.68 11.06
C TRP A 249 0.93 2.80 11.50
N GLY A 250 1.98 3.35 12.13
CA GLY A 250 3.15 2.57 12.57
C GLY A 250 2.85 1.44 13.57
N ARG A 251 1.68 1.50 14.24
CA ARG A 251 1.17 0.45 15.15
C ARG A 251 0.10 -0.45 14.52
N CYS A 252 -0.19 -0.26 13.23
CA CYS A 252 -1.39 -0.74 12.56
C CYS A 252 -1.01 -1.69 11.41
N LEU A 253 -0.34 -2.79 11.75
CA LEU A 253 0.07 -3.80 10.78
C LEU A 253 -1.07 -4.81 10.53
N GLY A 254 -2.12 -4.38 9.85
CA GLY A 254 -3.22 -5.28 9.48
C GLY A 254 -4.33 -4.60 8.66
N PRO A 255 -4.36 -4.73 7.32
CA PRO A 255 -5.48 -4.24 6.49
C PRO A 255 -6.81 -4.95 6.78
N GLN A 256 -6.79 -6.11 7.46
CA GLN A 256 -7.98 -6.96 7.64
C GLN A 256 -8.86 -6.62 8.85
N THR A 257 -8.41 -5.82 9.81
CA THR A 257 -9.21 -5.53 11.02
C THR A 257 -9.95 -4.20 10.95
N GLY A 258 -9.61 -3.31 10.00
CA GLY A 258 -10.23 -1.98 9.90
C GLY A 258 -10.08 -1.10 11.13
N ALA A 259 -9.25 -1.54 12.08
CA ALA A 259 -9.10 -0.93 13.37
C ALA A 259 -7.65 -1.11 13.75
N CYS A 260 -6.91 0.00 13.71
CA CYS A 260 -5.82 0.12 14.63
C CYS A 260 -6.41 0.43 15.99
N THR A 261 -5.91 -0.22 17.04
CA THR A 261 -6.24 0.12 18.43
C THR A 261 -5.93 1.58 18.77
N SER A 262 -5.10 2.27 17.95
CA SER A 262 -4.79 3.71 18.02
C SER A 262 -5.39 4.57 16.89
N SER A 263 -5.98 3.96 15.84
CA SER A 263 -6.69 4.65 14.74
C SER A 263 -8.20 4.42 14.80
N GLY A 264 -8.70 4.14 16.00
CA GLY A 264 -10.06 3.68 16.25
C GLY A 264 -11.12 4.60 15.65
N LYS A 265 -12.34 4.05 15.53
CA LYS A 265 -13.57 4.76 15.17
C LYS A 265 -13.57 6.17 15.77
N LEU A 266 -13.51 7.19 14.93
CA LEU A 266 -13.57 8.60 15.37
C LEU A 266 -15.01 9.07 15.27
N LEU A 267 -15.51 9.75 16.29
CA LEU A 267 -16.89 10.26 16.32
C LEU A 267 -16.86 11.78 16.24
N VAL A 268 -17.44 12.35 15.18
CA VAL A 268 -17.47 13.81 14.95
C VAL A 268 -18.84 14.19 14.42
N GLY A 269 -19.54 15.12 15.09
CA GLY A 269 -20.81 15.66 14.60
C GLY A 269 -21.93 14.63 14.36
N GLY A 270 -21.91 13.49 15.06
CA GLY A 270 -22.88 12.40 14.84
C GLY A 270 -22.49 11.40 13.74
N VAL A 271 -21.27 11.49 13.20
CA VAL A 271 -20.73 10.58 12.18
C VAL A 271 -19.53 9.83 12.76
N GLU A 272 -19.51 8.51 12.57
CA GLU A 272 -18.39 7.63 12.82
C GLU A 272 -17.49 7.55 11.58
N PHE A 273 -16.19 7.76 11.76
CA PHE A 273 -15.17 7.70 10.71
C PHE A 273 -14.24 6.51 10.95
N ILE A 274 -13.97 5.77 9.88
CA ILE A 274 -12.98 4.68 9.86
C ILE A 274 -12.10 4.87 8.62
N PHE A 275 -10.79 4.92 8.82
CA PHE A 275 -9.82 5.17 7.76
C PHE A 275 -9.25 3.84 7.26
N TRP A 276 -9.07 3.74 5.95
CA TRP A 276 -8.65 2.51 5.28
C TRP A 276 -7.62 2.79 4.21
N LEU A 277 -6.76 1.81 3.99
CA LEU A 277 -6.18 1.56 2.68
C LEU A 277 -7.00 0.44 2.03
N ARG A 278 -7.70 0.76 0.95
CA ARG A 278 -8.27 -0.19 -0.01
C ARG A 278 -7.26 -0.45 -1.14
N PRO A 279 -7.15 -1.67 -1.66
CA PRO A 279 -6.35 -1.96 -2.85
C PRO A 279 -6.89 -1.25 -4.10
#